data_AF-A0A0G1Z0P7-F1
#
_entry.id   AF-A0A0G1Z0P7-F1
#
_cell.length_a   1.000
_cell.length_b   1.000
_cell.length_c   1.000
_cell.angle_alpha   90.00
_cell.angle_beta   90.00
_cell.angle_gamma   90.00
#
_symmetry.space_group_name_H-M   'P 1'
#
loop_
_entity.id
_entity.type
_entity.pdbx_description
1 polymer ?
#
loop_
_entity_poly.entity_id
_entity_poly.type
_entity_poly.pdbx_seq_one_letter_code
_entity_poly.pdbx_strand_id
1 'polypeptide(L)'
;MEDKKIEKIKDAQALVKTFAERNNWKDIPNVDKFDHLHEELIEMSQHLRYKSEEERIKLTQEKKDVFVDGIGDLFFGLCRLANQLGVDIEEAFNLVKKEILAKYNHKNPENNITR
;
A
#
# COMPACT_ATOMS: atom_id res chain seq x y z
N MET A 1 21.21 8.47 -5.36
CA MET A 1 20.43 7.47 -6.11
C MET A 1 20.05 8.13 -7.40
N GLU A 2 20.42 7.54 -8.53
CA GLU A 2 19.87 7.97 -9.81
C GLU A 2 18.35 7.84 -9.76
N ASP A 3 17.65 8.80 -10.37
CA ASP A 3 16.19 8.77 -10.53
C ASP A 3 15.82 7.73 -11.59
N LYS A 4 16.06 6.47 -11.25
CA LYS A 4 15.76 5.34 -12.11
C LYS A 4 14.31 4.95 -11.89
N LYS A 5 13.55 4.98 -12.97
CA LYS A 5 12.17 4.48 -12.99
C LYS A 5 12.12 3.04 -12.43
N ILE A 6 11.22 2.84 -11.46
CA ILE A 6 10.94 1.53 -10.87
C ILE A 6 9.86 0.82 -11.70
N GLU A 7 10.10 -0.44 -12.03
CA GLU A 7 9.17 -1.25 -12.84
C GLU A 7 8.63 -2.48 -12.10
N LYS A 8 9.32 -2.94 -11.05
CA LYS A 8 8.95 -4.14 -10.27
C LYS A 8 8.83 -3.80 -8.79
N ILE A 9 7.98 -4.52 -8.07
CA ILE A 9 7.75 -4.33 -6.63
C ILE A 9 9.03 -4.62 -5.85
N LYS A 10 9.74 -5.69 -6.21
CA LYS A 10 11.04 -6.02 -5.59
C LYS A 10 12.07 -4.90 -5.74
N ASP A 11 12.03 -4.17 -6.84
CA ASP A 11 12.98 -3.07 -7.11
C ASP A 11 12.64 -1.86 -6.21
N ALA A 12 11.34 -1.59 -5.96
CA ALA A 12 10.90 -0.60 -4.97
C ALA A 12 11.34 -1.01 -3.56
N GLN A 13 11.11 -2.26 -3.18
CA GLN A 13 11.47 -2.78 -1.85
C GLN A 13 12.99 -2.69 -1.60
N ALA A 14 13.79 -3.08 -2.59
CA ALA A 14 15.26 -2.97 -2.53
C ALA A 14 15.73 -1.51 -2.44
N LEU A 15 15.11 -0.61 -3.22
CA LEU A 15 15.39 0.82 -3.14
C LEU A 15 15.14 1.37 -1.73
N VAL A 16 14.01 1.01 -1.11
CA VAL A 16 13.69 1.45 0.26
C VAL A 16 14.68 0.89 1.28
N LYS A 17 15.17 -0.33 1.09
CA LYS A 17 16.23 -0.92 1.92
C LYS A 17 17.53 -0.11 1.83
N THR A 18 18.01 0.14 0.61
CA THR A 18 19.21 0.96 0.39
C THR A 18 19.03 2.39 0.92
N PHE A 19 17.83 2.96 0.79
CA PHE A 19 17.49 4.24 1.38
C PHE A 19 17.55 4.21 2.92
N ALA A 20 17.07 3.17 3.58
CA ALA A 20 17.17 3.07 5.04
C ALA A 20 18.64 2.94 5.48
N GLU A 21 19.41 2.07 4.82
CA GLU A 21 20.83 1.83 5.11
C GLU A 21 21.67 3.10 4.97
N ARG A 22 21.48 3.88 3.88
CA ARG A 22 22.24 5.13 3.66
C ARG A 22 21.96 6.18 4.75
N ASN A 23 20.76 6.15 5.33
CA ASN A 23 20.33 7.09 6.37
C ASN A 23 20.66 6.56 7.78
N ASN A 24 21.40 5.45 7.90
CA ASN A 24 21.72 4.77 9.16
C ASN A 24 20.47 4.35 9.96
N TRP A 25 19.37 4.06 9.27
CA TRP A 25 18.15 3.57 9.90
C TRP A 25 18.25 2.06 10.09
N LYS A 26 17.94 1.58 11.29
CA LYS A 26 17.95 0.14 11.58
C LYS A 26 16.68 -0.53 11.07
N ASP A 27 16.86 -1.62 10.33
CA ASP A 27 15.79 -2.51 9.84
C ASP A 27 15.38 -3.50 10.93
N ILE A 28 14.93 -2.98 12.07
CA ILE A 28 14.38 -3.81 13.15
C ILE A 28 12.85 -3.79 13.09
N PRO A 29 12.16 -4.91 13.36
CA PRO A 29 10.72 -4.92 13.54
C PRO A 29 10.31 -3.86 14.57
N ASN A 30 9.43 -2.95 14.18
CA ASN A 30 8.95 -1.88 15.03
C ASN A 30 7.45 -1.65 14.77
N VAL A 31 6.68 -1.51 15.85
CA VAL A 31 5.24 -1.19 15.81
C VAL A 31 4.97 0.14 15.10
N ASP A 32 5.89 1.10 15.20
CA ASP A 32 5.73 2.44 14.63
C ASP A 32 5.41 2.42 13.11
N LYS A 33 5.88 1.40 12.39
CA LYS A 33 5.58 1.28 10.95
C LYS A 33 4.18 0.77 10.67
N PHE A 34 3.60 -0.03 11.55
CA PHE A 34 2.18 -0.38 11.47
C PHE A 34 1.31 0.86 11.73
N ASP A 35 1.66 1.64 12.75
CA ASP A 35 0.93 2.85 13.09
C ASP A 35 1.01 3.89 11.97
N HIS A 36 2.19 4.11 11.40
CA HIS A 36 2.37 5.00 10.26
C HIS A 36 1.53 4.58 9.04
N LEU A 37 1.51 3.28 8.69
CA LEU A 37 0.66 2.79 7.59
C LEU A 37 -0.83 3.03 7.87
N HIS A 38 -1.24 2.90 9.12
CA HIS A 38 -2.60 3.15 9.54
C HIS A 38 -2.96 4.65 9.44
N GLU A 39 -2.05 5.54 9.81
CA GLU A 39 -2.20 6.99 9.66
C GLU A 39 -2.42 7.39 8.19
N GLU A 40 -1.56 6.92 7.27
CA GLU A 40 -1.69 7.22 5.83
C GLU A 40 -3.04 6.76 5.26
N LEU A 41 -3.52 5.58 5.70
CA LEU A 41 -4.85 5.09 5.33
C LEU A 41 -5.98 5.97 5.89
N ILE A 42 -5.84 6.42 7.14
CA ILE A 42 -6.82 7.30 7.76
C ILE A 42 -6.90 8.62 6.99
N GLU A 43 -5.77 9.25 6.67
CA GLU A 43 -5.72 10.53 5.95
C GLU A 43 -6.44 10.45 4.60
N MET A 44 -6.12 9.45 3.78
CA MET A 44 -6.84 9.23 2.53
C MET A 44 -8.34 8.97 2.76
N SER A 45 -8.69 8.17 3.78
CA SER A 45 -10.09 7.84 4.08
C SER A 45 -10.93 9.07 4.45
N GLN A 46 -10.33 10.09 5.09
CA GLN A 46 -11.03 11.31 5.51
C GLN A 46 -11.63 12.05 4.31
N HIS A 47 -11.02 11.97 3.13
CA HIS A 47 -11.55 12.59 1.93
C HIS A 47 -12.80 11.91 1.38
N LEU A 48 -13.04 10.63 1.71
CA LEU A 48 -14.16 9.84 1.19
C LEU A 48 -15.24 9.54 2.23
N ARG A 49 -14.92 9.75 3.52
CA ARG A 49 -15.81 9.41 4.64
C ARG A 49 -17.08 10.27 4.65
N TYR A 50 -18.21 9.63 4.95
CA TYR A 50 -19.54 10.27 5.03
C TYR A 50 -20.00 10.95 3.74
N LYS A 51 -19.54 10.45 2.59
CA LYS A 51 -19.93 10.89 1.24
C LYS A 51 -20.77 9.84 0.53
N SER A 52 -21.65 10.27 -0.38
CA SER A 52 -22.35 9.38 -1.31
C SER A 52 -21.38 8.76 -2.31
N GLU A 53 -21.81 7.73 -3.03
CA GLU A 53 -21.01 7.12 -4.09
C GLU A 53 -20.60 8.13 -5.17
N GLU A 54 -21.55 8.94 -5.63
CA GLU A 54 -21.33 9.99 -6.64
C GLU A 54 -20.31 11.04 -6.15
N GLU A 55 -20.44 11.47 -4.89
CA GLU A 55 -19.48 12.39 -4.26
C GLU A 55 -18.08 11.78 -4.17
N ARG A 56 -17.96 10.49 -3.79
CA ARG A 56 -16.65 9.80 -3.72
C ARG A 56 -16.00 9.73 -5.09
N ILE A 57 -16.72 9.32 -6.13
CA ILE A 57 -16.20 9.25 -7.51
C ILE A 57 -15.67 10.61 -7.94
N LYS A 58 -16.44 11.69 -7.72
CA LYS A 58 -16.03 13.06 -8.02
C LYS A 58 -14.76 13.45 -7.24
N LEU A 59 -14.72 13.19 -5.94
CA LEU A 59 -13.57 13.53 -5.08
C LEU A 59 -12.29 12.77 -5.47
N THR A 60 -12.39 11.53 -5.94
CA THR A 60 -11.21 10.77 -6.42
C THR A 60 -10.58 11.37 -7.68
N GLN A 61 -11.36 12.11 -8.47
CA GLN A 61 -10.88 12.83 -9.65
C GLN A 61 -10.33 14.20 -9.26
N GLU A 62 -11.07 14.97 -8.45
CA GLU A 62 -10.69 16.33 -8.04
C GLU A 62 -9.45 16.36 -7.14
N LYS A 63 -9.28 15.34 -6.29
CA LYS A 63 -8.18 15.23 -5.34
C LYS A 63 -7.20 14.12 -5.72
N LYS A 64 -7.04 13.87 -7.03
CA LYS A 64 -6.23 12.76 -7.53
C LYS A 64 -4.82 12.75 -6.95
N ASP A 65 -4.20 13.91 -6.84
CA ASP A 65 -2.83 14.07 -6.32
C ASP A 65 -2.72 13.57 -4.88
N VAL A 66 -3.69 13.87 -4.01
CA VAL A 66 -3.70 13.39 -2.63
C VAL A 66 -3.74 11.86 -2.55
N PHE A 67 -4.51 11.22 -3.43
CA PHE A 67 -4.56 9.75 -3.46
C PHE A 67 -3.30 9.15 -4.08
N VAL A 68 -2.65 9.84 -5.03
CA VAL A 68 -1.36 9.39 -5.60
C VAL A 68 -0.28 9.44 -4.53
N ASP A 69 -0.20 10.56 -3.80
CA ASP A 69 0.77 10.75 -2.72
C ASP A 69 0.54 9.73 -1.60
N GLY A 70 -0.70 9.63 -1.08
CA GLY A 70 -1.02 8.70 0.00
C GLY A 70 -0.83 7.22 -0.37
N ILE A 71 -1.12 6.82 -1.63
CA ILE A 71 -0.81 5.46 -2.09
C ILE A 71 0.72 5.25 -2.19
N GLY A 72 1.45 6.27 -2.62
CA GLY A 72 2.91 6.26 -2.68
C GLY A 72 3.55 6.06 -1.31
N ASP A 73 3.13 6.87 -0.33
CA ASP A 73 3.63 6.82 1.05
C ASP A 73 3.25 5.52 1.75
N LEU A 74 2.00 5.06 1.57
CA LEU A 74 1.54 3.76 2.04
C LEU A 74 2.42 2.62 1.48
N PHE A 75 2.72 2.65 0.18
CA PHE A 75 3.54 1.62 -0.45
C PHE A 75 5.01 1.69 -0.02
N PHE A 76 5.56 2.90 0.16
CA PHE A 76 6.89 3.10 0.70
C PHE A 76 7.00 2.54 2.13
N GLY A 77 6.02 2.85 2.98
CA GLY A 77 5.92 2.30 4.33
C GLY A 77 5.80 0.78 4.34
N LEU A 78 5.05 0.20 3.41
CA LEU A 78 4.88 -1.25 3.29
C LEU A 78 6.20 -1.92 2.90
N CYS A 79 6.93 -1.35 1.93
CA CYS A 79 8.29 -1.80 1.58
C CYS A 79 9.22 -1.76 2.79
N ARG A 80 9.16 -0.67 3.57
CA ARG A 80 9.97 -0.51 4.79
C ARG A 80 9.64 -1.58 5.82
N LEU A 81 8.36 -1.83 6.08
CA LEU A 81 7.89 -2.83 7.02
C LEU A 81 8.28 -4.24 6.57
N ALA A 82 8.08 -4.58 5.30
CA ALA A 82 8.47 -5.87 4.74
C ALA A 82 9.97 -6.15 4.93
N ASN A 83 10.82 -5.14 4.70
CA ASN A 83 12.26 -5.24 4.99
C ASN A 83 12.57 -5.51 6.47
N GLN A 84 11.88 -4.82 7.40
CA GLN A 84 12.04 -5.05 8.84
C GLN A 84 11.62 -6.46 9.26
N LEU A 85 10.61 -7.03 8.60
CA LEU A 85 10.09 -8.37 8.88
C LEU A 85 10.83 -9.48 8.11
N GLY A 86 11.74 -9.14 7.20
CA GLY A 86 12.42 -10.11 6.33
C GLY A 86 11.48 -10.78 5.33
N VAL A 87 10.44 -10.07 4.87
CA VAL A 87 9.43 -10.58 3.93
C VAL A 87 9.68 -10.02 2.53
N ASP A 88 9.67 -10.87 1.50
CA ASP A 88 9.60 -10.45 0.11
C ASP A 88 8.13 -10.20 -0.28
N ILE A 89 7.81 -9.00 -0.77
CA ILE A 89 6.42 -8.61 -1.07
C ILE A 89 5.87 -9.37 -2.27
N GLU A 90 6.69 -9.65 -3.30
CA GLU A 90 6.22 -10.36 -4.50
C GLU A 90 5.89 -11.82 -4.16
N GLU A 91 6.73 -12.48 -3.35
CA GLU A 91 6.47 -13.84 -2.85
C GLU A 91 5.23 -13.88 -1.97
N ALA A 92 5.09 -12.94 -1.01
CA ALA A 92 3.92 -12.84 -0.14
C ALA A 92 2.63 -12.64 -0.94
N PHE A 93 2.63 -11.74 -1.94
CA PHE A 93 1.49 -11.52 -2.81
C PHE A 93 1.15 -12.79 -3.62
N ASN A 94 2.14 -13.48 -4.19
CA ASN A 94 1.90 -14.67 -4.98
C ASN A 94 1.31 -15.83 -4.15
N LEU A 95 1.73 -15.98 -2.90
CA LEU A 95 1.17 -16.95 -1.95
C LEU A 95 -0.33 -16.68 -1.72
N VAL A 96 -0.66 -15.47 -1.27
CA VAL A 96 -2.03 -15.09 -0.89
C VAL A 96 -2.96 -15.01 -2.11
N LYS A 97 -2.46 -14.53 -3.26
CA LYS A 97 -3.21 -14.47 -4.52
C LYS A 97 -3.79 -15.83 -4.89
N LYS A 98 -3.00 -16.90 -4.77
CA LYS A 98 -3.45 -18.26 -5.10
C LYS A 98 -4.62 -18.68 -4.22
N GLU A 99 -4.57 -18.37 -2.94
CA GLU A 99 -5.61 -18.70 -1.96
C GLU A 99 -6.88 -17.88 -2.18
N ILE A 100 -6.75 -16.56 -2.40
CA ILE A 100 -7.88 -15.67 -2.66
C ILE A 100 -8.61 -16.09 -3.95
N LEU A 101 -7.88 -16.32 -5.04
CA LEU A 101 -8.50 -16.72 -6.31
C LEU A 101 -9.19 -18.08 -6.20
N ALA A 102 -8.65 -19.02 -5.41
CA ALA A 102 -9.31 -20.30 -5.15
C ALA A 102 -10.58 -20.12 -4.30
N LYS A 103 -10.52 -19.25 -3.28
CA LYS A 103 -11.63 -18.99 -2.36
C LYS A 103 -12.79 -18.28 -3.04
N TYR A 104 -12.53 -17.30 -3.90
CA TYR A 104 -13.57 -16.48 -4.53
C TYR A 104 -13.92 -16.91 -5.96
N ASN A 105 -13.64 -18.16 -6.35
CA ASN A 105 -14.01 -18.70 -7.67
C ASN A 105 -15.52 -19.02 -7.80
N HIS A 106 -16.37 -18.23 -7.13
CA HIS A 106 -17.82 -18.41 -7.11
C HIS A 106 -18.46 -17.61 -8.26
N LYS A 107 -19.43 -18.21 -8.96
CA LYS A 107 -20.10 -17.62 -10.15
C LYS A 107 -21.09 -16.50 -9.83
N ASN A 108 -21.34 -16.19 -8.56
CA ASN A 108 -22.33 -15.20 -8.15
C ASN A 108 -21.64 -13.88 -7.79
N PRO A 109 -22.11 -12.73 -8.31
CA PRO A 109 -21.55 -11.43 -7.97
C PRO A 109 -21.80 -11.12 -6.49
N GLU A 110 -20.73 -10.82 -5.75
CA GLU A 110 -20.83 -10.22 -4.42
C GLU A 110 -21.06 -8.71 -4.58
N ASN A 111 -22.18 -8.20 -4.06
CA ASN A 111 -22.41 -6.75 -4.00
C ASN A 111 -21.63 -6.18 -2.80
N ASN A 112 -20.40 -5.73 -3.08
CA ASN A 112 -19.51 -5.15 -2.07
C ASN A 112 -19.74 -3.64 -1.85
N ILE A 113 -20.77 -3.07 -2.47
CA ILE A 113 -21.25 -1.72 -2.16
C ILE A 113 -22.19 -1.87 -0.96
N THR A 114 -21.63 -1.70 0.25
CA THR A 114 -22.45 -1.61 1.47
C THR A 114 -23.26 -0.32 1.45
N ARG A 115 -24.54 -0.42 1.85
CA ARG A 115 -25.54 0.65 1.95
C ARG A 115 -25.06 1.86 2.75
#